data_AF-A0A8H7Q0H7-F1
#
_entry.id   AF-A0A8H7Q0H7-F1
#
_cell.length_a   1.000
_cell.length_b   1.000
_cell.length_c   1.000
_cell.angle_alpha   90.00
_cell.angle_beta   90.00
_cell.angle_gamma   90.00
#
_symmetry.space_group_name_H-M   'P 1'
#
loop_
_entity.id
_entity.type
_entity.pdbx_description
1 polymer ?
#
loop_
_entity_poly.entity_id
_entity_poly.type
_entity_poly.pdbx_seq_one_letter_code
_entity_poly.pdbx_strand_id
1 'polypeptide(L)'
;MPLTSLSPPGGFSQVYLVTLDIDDPNIKTRQAVLKQMLVKDEATLDKFKKEIDVMKRLTGHKNIVEYFASGITELEEDARPYKYEVLILMEYSSGGEVVDLMNSRIDKNRMTEPEIINIFADVCESVLWMHSCKPAIMHRDLKVENVLVSDDGIYKLCDYGSATTVDTVDSIISQGRIEVLEDDISTQTTLQYRAPELIDVSRHRPISEKVDIWALGILLYKLCYYTTPFEENSEINILHVSYTFPKAPHYSLALQQLISSMLQENPDDRPNIEQVKKRVEELRMSPPTKKKVLHPTFALWN
;
A
#
# COMPACT_ATOMS: atom_id res chain seq x y z
N MET A 1 0.13 10.40 -29.98
CA MET A 1 -0.42 9.13 -29.48
C MET A 1 -1.77 9.41 -28.84
N PRO A 2 -2.80 8.57 -29.02
CA PRO A 2 -4.07 8.76 -28.32
C PRO A 2 -3.84 8.60 -26.80
N LEU A 3 -4.27 9.60 -26.02
CA LEU A 3 -4.23 9.61 -24.56
C LEU A 3 -5.63 9.29 -24.05
N THR A 4 -5.75 8.25 -23.22
CA THR A 4 -7.00 7.98 -22.49
C THR A 4 -6.78 8.33 -21.02
N SER A 5 -7.49 9.34 -20.50
CA SER A 5 -7.41 9.71 -19.09
C SER A 5 -7.98 8.60 -18.22
N LEU A 6 -7.22 8.19 -17.19
CA LEU A 6 -7.63 7.23 -16.18
C LEU A 6 -8.09 7.91 -14.88
N SER A 7 -7.69 9.17 -14.65
CA SER A 7 -8.06 9.95 -13.46
C SER A 7 -9.14 11.02 -13.77
N PRO A 8 -9.93 11.45 -12.77
CA PRO A 8 -10.85 12.59 -12.91
C PRO A 8 -10.10 13.89 -13.28
N PRO A 9 -10.68 14.77 -14.09
CA PRO A 9 -10.08 16.07 -14.41
C PRO A 9 -10.04 16.99 -13.17
N GLY A 10 -8.91 17.66 -12.94
CA GLY A 10 -8.77 18.72 -11.92
C GLY A 10 -7.75 18.49 -10.80
N GLY A 11 -7.07 17.34 -10.76
CA GLY A 11 -5.97 17.08 -9.82
C GLY A 11 -4.61 17.64 -10.28
N PHE A 12 -3.67 17.82 -9.34
CA PHE A 12 -2.27 18.21 -9.63
C PHE A 12 -1.48 17.14 -10.41
N SER A 13 -1.98 15.90 -10.39
CA SER A 13 -1.47 14.75 -11.12
C SER A 13 -2.57 14.23 -12.03
N GLN A 14 -2.25 13.96 -13.30
CA GLN A 14 -3.11 13.24 -14.24
C GLN A 14 -2.46 11.92 -14.63
N VAL A 15 -3.27 10.89 -14.78
CA VAL A 15 -2.82 9.55 -15.14
C VAL A 15 -3.45 9.18 -16.47
N TYR A 16 -2.63 8.81 -17.45
CA TYR A 16 -3.07 8.43 -18.79
C TYR A 16 -2.66 7.00 -19.12
N LEU A 17 -3.54 6.27 -19.79
CA LEU A 17 -3.17 5.07 -20.53
C LEU A 17 -2.58 5.50 -21.88
N VAL A 18 -1.35 5.06 -22.15
CA VAL A 18 -0.61 5.37 -23.38
C VAL A 18 -0.28 4.09 -24.15
N THR A 19 -0.22 4.20 -25.47
CA THR A 19 0.31 3.13 -26.34
C THR A 19 1.75 3.47 -26.71
N LEU A 20 2.67 2.59 -26.34
CA LEU A 20 4.08 2.70 -26.65
C LEU A 20 4.32 2.31 -28.11
N ASP A 21 4.90 3.23 -28.88
CA ASP A 21 5.36 2.97 -30.25
C ASP A 21 6.80 2.48 -30.20
N ILE A 22 6.99 1.22 -29.80
CA ILE A 22 8.30 0.61 -29.59
C ILE A 22 8.36 -0.72 -30.34
N ASP A 23 9.33 -0.83 -31.24
CA ASP A 23 9.75 -2.10 -31.86
C ASP A 23 10.73 -2.85 -30.93
N ASP A 24 10.42 -2.97 -29.63
CA ASP A 24 11.23 -3.73 -28.67
C ASP A 24 10.54 -5.07 -28.36
N PRO A 25 11.10 -6.21 -28.79
CA PRO A 25 10.53 -7.52 -28.55
C PRO A 25 10.47 -7.92 -27.07
N ASN A 26 11.12 -7.18 -26.17
CA ASN A 26 11.08 -7.44 -24.72
C ASN A 26 9.88 -6.80 -24.01
N ILE A 27 9.18 -5.86 -24.66
CA ILE A 27 8.01 -5.20 -24.09
C ILE A 27 6.76 -6.04 -24.41
N LYS A 28 6.30 -6.82 -23.43
CA LYS A 28 5.15 -7.73 -23.57
C LYS A 28 3.84 -7.01 -23.88
N THR A 29 3.67 -5.80 -23.36
CA THR A 29 2.45 -5.01 -23.53
C THR A 29 2.77 -3.69 -24.20
N ARG A 30 2.06 -3.35 -25.28
CA ARG A 30 2.20 -2.04 -25.92
C ARG A 30 1.54 -0.92 -25.11
N GLN A 31 1.03 -1.21 -23.91
CA GLN A 31 0.31 -0.26 -23.08
C GLN A 31 1.11 0.06 -21.83
N ALA A 32 1.13 1.34 -21.48
CA ALA A 32 1.79 1.84 -20.28
C ALA A 32 0.94 2.92 -19.63
N VAL A 33 1.29 3.27 -18.40
CA VAL A 33 0.71 4.39 -17.68
C VAL A 33 1.68 5.55 -17.71
N LEU A 34 1.19 6.73 -18.10
CA LEU A 34 1.91 7.99 -18.01
C LEU A 34 1.28 8.85 -16.91
N LYS A 35 2.01 9.07 -15.82
CA LYS A 35 1.66 10.01 -14.75
C LYS A 35 2.29 11.37 -15.11
N GLN A 36 1.48 12.40 -15.23
CA GLN A 36 1.88 13.78 -15.54
C GLN A 36 1.54 14.69 -14.36
N MET A 37 2.52 15.47 -13.90
CA MET A 37 2.35 16.41 -12.80
C MET A 37 2.86 17.79 -13.19
N LEU A 38 2.03 18.81 -12.99
CA LEU A 38 2.41 20.20 -13.17
C LEU A 38 2.78 20.81 -11.82
N VAL A 39 4.01 21.30 -11.70
CA VAL A 39 4.64 21.65 -10.42
C VAL A 39 4.97 23.14 -10.36
N LYS A 40 4.65 23.80 -9.25
CA LYS A 40 4.76 25.26 -9.07
C LYS A 40 6.07 25.72 -8.43
N ASP A 41 6.70 24.85 -7.65
CA ASP A 41 7.85 25.17 -6.80
C ASP A 41 8.84 24.01 -6.71
N GLU A 42 10.09 24.34 -6.37
CA GLU A 42 11.20 23.39 -6.30
C GLU A 42 11.04 22.37 -5.16
N ALA A 43 10.42 22.77 -4.04
CA ALA A 43 10.20 21.87 -2.91
C ALA A 43 9.26 20.70 -3.29
N THR A 44 8.21 20.98 -4.06
CA THR A 44 7.31 19.96 -4.60
C THR A 44 8.00 19.13 -5.69
N LEU A 45 8.83 19.75 -6.53
CA LEU A 45 9.63 19.04 -7.52
C LEU A 45 10.55 18.01 -6.86
N ASP A 46 11.19 18.37 -5.74
CA ASP A 46 12.07 17.46 -5.00
C ASP A 46 11.33 16.28 -4.40
N LYS A 47 10.03 16.40 -4.07
CA LYS A 47 9.19 15.26 -3.69
C LYS A 47 9.04 14.27 -4.85
N PHE A 48 8.77 14.77 -6.06
CA PHE A 48 8.67 13.91 -7.25
C PHE A 48 10.01 13.30 -7.68
N LYS A 49 11.13 14.02 -7.52
CA LYS A 49 12.47 13.43 -7.73
C LYS A 49 12.71 12.27 -6.78
N LYS A 50 12.35 12.42 -5.50
CA LYS A 50 12.43 11.33 -4.51
C LYS A 50 11.55 10.13 -4.90
N GLU A 51 10.31 10.35 -5.34
CA GLU A 51 9.42 9.30 -5.85
C GLU A 51 10.09 8.54 -7.02
N ILE A 52 10.62 9.26 -8.00
CA ILE A 52 11.34 8.68 -9.16
C ILE A 52 12.57 7.87 -8.70
N ASP A 53 13.35 8.38 -7.75
CA ASP A 53 14.53 7.70 -7.25
C ASP A 53 14.17 6.40 -6.50
N VAL A 54 13.06 6.42 -5.74
CA VAL A 54 12.51 5.20 -5.12
C VAL A 54 12.08 4.20 -6.18
N MET A 55 11.31 4.62 -7.19
CA MET A 55 10.87 3.75 -8.29
C MET A 55 12.05 3.10 -9.01
N LYS A 56 13.10 3.86 -9.33
CA LYS A 56 14.32 3.34 -9.96
C LYS A 56 15.04 2.29 -9.11
N ARG A 57 15.06 2.46 -7.78
CA ARG A 57 15.66 1.49 -6.85
C ARG A 57 14.86 0.21 -6.72
N LEU A 58 13.55 0.28 -6.92
CA LEU A 58 12.62 -0.84 -6.72
C LEU A 58 12.31 -1.63 -8.01
N THR A 59 12.63 -1.08 -9.19
CA THR A 59 12.37 -1.68 -10.49
C THR A 59 12.94 -3.09 -10.62
N GLY A 60 12.25 -3.96 -11.35
CA GLY A 60 12.65 -5.35 -11.62
C GLY A 60 12.02 -6.42 -10.71
N HIS A 61 11.24 -6.03 -9.69
CA HIS A 61 10.54 -6.99 -8.83
C HIS A 61 9.12 -7.25 -9.33
N LYS A 62 8.72 -8.53 -9.46
CA LYS A 62 7.43 -8.93 -10.07
C LYS A 62 6.18 -8.34 -9.39
N ASN A 63 6.23 -8.12 -8.07
CA ASN A 63 5.13 -7.59 -7.26
C ASN A 63 5.20 -6.06 -7.09
N ILE A 64 6.03 -5.37 -7.87
CA ILE A 64 6.12 -3.92 -7.91
C ILE A 64 5.75 -3.47 -9.32
N VAL A 65 5.04 -2.35 -9.44
CA VAL A 65 4.78 -1.73 -10.73
C VAL A 65 6.11 -1.29 -11.34
N GLU A 66 6.40 -1.80 -12.54
CA GLU A 66 7.68 -1.53 -13.20
C GLU A 66 7.80 -0.06 -13.60
N TYR A 67 8.95 0.54 -13.31
CA TYR A 67 9.32 1.86 -13.80
C TYR A 67 9.94 1.74 -15.19
N PHE A 68 9.44 2.53 -16.15
CA PHE A 68 10.00 2.54 -17.51
C PHE A 68 10.90 3.75 -17.75
N ALA A 69 10.39 4.96 -17.46
CA ALA A 69 11.12 6.20 -17.72
C ALA A 69 10.54 7.37 -16.93
N SER A 70 11.28 8.47 -16.87
CA SER A 70 10.76 9.75 -16.38
C SER A 70 11.41 10.93 -17.09
N GLY A 71 10.67 12.02 -17.23
CA GLY A 71 11.16 13.30 -17.76
C GLY A 71 10.80 14.44 -16.82
N ILE A 72 11.68 15.43 -16.71
CA ILE A 72 11.42 16.67 -15.99
C ILE A 72 11.76 17.81 -16.95
N THR A 73 10.79 18.68 -17.21
CA THR A 73 10.92 19.81 -18.14
C THR A 73 10.60 21.10 -17.40
N GLU A 74 11.44 22.11 -17.53
CA GLU A 74 11.11 23.47 -17.09
C GLU A 74 10.17 24.12 -18.11
N LEU A 75 9.09 24.73 -17.63
CA LEU A 75 8.04 25.31 -18.46
C LEU A 75 8.31 26.80 -18.72
N GLU A 76 7.85 27.28 -19.87
CA GLU A 76 7.92 28.68 -20.25
C GLU A 76 7.02 29.58 -19.37
N GLU A 77 7.25 30.90 -19.41
CA GLU A 77 6.55 31.83 -18.51
C GLU A 77 5.03 31.90 -18.69
N ASP A 78 4.52 31.50 -19.85
CA ASP A 78 3.10 31.47 -20.19
C ASP A 78 2.35 30.31 -19.51
N ALA A 79 3.06 29.28 -19.04
CA ALA A 79 2.52 28.14 -18.31
C ALA A 79 2.29 28.41 -16.80
N ARG A 80 2.47 29.66 -16.35
CA ARG A 80 2.22 30.06 -14.95
C ARG A 80 0.78 29.67 -14.52
N PRO A 81 0.59 29.20 -13.28
CA PRO A 81 1.53 29.24 -12.16
C PRO A 81 2.54 28.09 -12.11
N TYR A 82 2.60 27.21 -13.11
CA TYR A 82 3.48 26.06 -13.13
C TYR A 82 4.86 26.42 -13.67
N LYS A 83 5.91 25.83 -13.08
CA LYS A 83 7.32 25.99 -13.46
C LYS A 83 7.94 24.73 -14.03
N TYR A 84 7.44 23.56 -13.63
CA TYR A 84 7.96 22.29 -14.10
C TYR A 84 6.83 21.35 -14.52
N GLU A 85 7.10 20.54 -15.52
CA GLU A 85 6.33 19.35 -15.84
C GLU A 85 7.16 18.11 -15.49
N VAL A 86 6.55 17.19 -14.75
CA VAL A 86 7.13 15.89 -14.43
C VAL A 86 6.29 14.82 -15.10
N LEU A 87 6.96 13.93 -15.84
CA LEU A 87 6.38 12.76 -16.49
C LEU A 87 7.01 11.50 -15.91
N ILE A 88 6.19 10.53 -15.55
CA ILE A 88 6.64 9.19 -15.12
C ILE A 88 5.89 8.15 -15.94
N LEU A 89 6.64 7.33 -16.67
CA LEU A 89 6.14 6.23 -17.47
C LEU A 89 6.36 4.92 -16.71
N MET A 90 5.29 4.14 -16.54
CA MET A 90 5.28 2.92 -15.74
C MET A 90 4.40 1.83 -16.35
N GLU A 91 4.53 0.61 -15.84
CA GLU A 91 3.72 -0.54 -16.24
C GLU A 91 2.22 -0.29 -16.06
N TYR A 92 1.43 -0.72 -17.05
CA TYR A 92 -0.01 -0.76 -16.95
C TYR A 92 -0.49 -2.12 -16.41
N SER A 93 -1.17 -2.10 -15.26
CA SER A 93 -1.83 -3.26 -14.67
C SER A 93 -3.31 -3.30 -15.08
N SER A 94 -3.66 -4.15 -16.05
CA SER A 94 -4.99 -4.13 -16.70
C SER A 94 -6.13 -4.62 -15.82
N GLY A 95 -5.84 -5.34 -14.74
CA GLY A 95 -6.84 -5.81 -13.78
C GLY A 95 -7.33 -4.73 -12.81
N GLY A 96 -6.77 -3.52 -12.88
CA GLY A 96 -7.19 -2.37 -12.06
C GLY A 96 -6.75 -2.49 -10.60
N GLU A 97 -7.41 -1.73 -9.73
CA GLU A 97 -7.10 -1.69 -8.30
C GLU A 97 -7.83 -2.82 -7.54
N VAL A 98 -7.20 -3.37 -6.50
CA VAL A 98 -7.83 -4.37 -5.62
C VAL A 98 -9.07 -3.80 -4.92
N VAL A 99 -9.09 -2.50 -4.64
CA VAL A 99 -10.28 -1.84 -4.05
C VAL A 99 -11.51 -1.95 -4.97
N ASP A 100 -11.34 -1.86 -6.29
CA ASP A 100 -12.43 -2.03 -7.24
C ASP A 100 -12.95 -3.47 -7.27
N LEU A 101 -12.03 -4.44 -7.19
CA LEU A 101 -12.38 -5.85 -7.03
C LEU A 101 -13.18 -6.08 -5.74
N MET A 102 -12.79 -5.46 -4.63
CA MET A 102 -13.55 -5.51 -3.38
C MET A 102 -14.94 -4.90 -3.55
N ASN A 103 -15.03 -3.68 -4.10
CA ASN A 103 -16.28 -2.96 -4.31
C ASN A 103 -17.28 -3.78 -5.17
N SER A 104 -16.79 -4.45 -6.21
CA SER A 104 -17.61 -5.30 -7.09
C SER A 104 -18.26 -6.52 -6.38
N ARG A 105 -17.76 -6.86 -5.18
CA ARG A 105 -18.14 -8.03 -4.38
C ARG A 105 -18.92 -7.70 -3.11
N ILE A 106 -19.12 -6.42 -2.76
CA ILE A 106 -19.80 -5.98 -1.52
C ILE A 106 -21.15 -6.68 -1.33
N ASP A 107 -22.00 -6.66 -2.36
CA ASP A 107 -23.37 -7.22 -2.33
C ASP A 107 -23.46 -8.66 -2.88
N LYS A 108 -22.31 -9.30 -3.15
CA LYS A 108 -22.26 -10.62 -3.78
C LYS A 108 -21.62 -11.64 -2.83
N ASN A 109 -20.42 -12.09 -3.18
CA ASN A 109 -19.62 -13.01 -2.40
C ASN A 109 -18.30 -12.33 -2.05
N ARG A 110 -18.12 -12.00 -0.76
CA ARG A 110 -16.85 -11.47 -0.25
C ARG A 110 -15.70 -12.42 -0.55
N MET A 111 -14.49 -11.87 -0.58
CA MET A 111 -13.29 -12.66 -0.84
C MET A 111 -13.14 -13.81 0.15
N THR A 112 -12.77 -14.97 -0.39
CA THR A 112 -12.44 -16.14 0.40
C THR A 112 -11.06 -15.97 1.03
N GLU A 113 -10.82 -16.68 2.13
CA GLU A 113 -9.51 -16.64 2.81
C GLU A 113 -8.33 -16.98 1.88
N PRO A 114 -8.40 -17.98 0.98
CA PRO A 114 -7.34 -18.22 -0.02
C PRO A 114 -7.09 -17.05 -0.98
N GLU A 115 -8.15 -16.34 -1.43
CA GLU A 115 -8.01 -15.15 -2.28
C GLU A 115 -7.30 -14.02 -1.51
N ILE A 116 -7.71 -13.78 -0.26
CA ILE A 116 -7.10 -12.76 0.61
C ILE A 116 -5.63 -13.08 0.85
N ILE A 117 -5.30 -14.33 1.16
CA ILE A 117 -3.93 -14.77 1.41
C ILE A 117 -3.06 -14.62 0.16
N ASN A 118 -3.59 -14.88 -1.04
CA ASN A 118 -2.83 -14.70 -2.28
C ASN A 118 -2.52 -13.22 -2.54
N ILE A 119 -3.50 -12.32 -2.37
CA ILE A 119 -3.28 -10.87 -2.45
C ILE A 119 -2.21 -10.45 -1.45
N PHE A 120 -2.39 -10.83 -0.20
CA PHE A 120 -1.52 -10.41 0.89
C PHE A 120 -0.09 -10.98 0.75
N ALA A 121 0.05 -12.21 0.25
CA ALA A 121 1.37 -12.80 -0.01
C ALA A 121 2.18 -11.99 -1.02
N ASP A 122 1.56 -11.58 -2.13
CA ASP A 122 2.22 -10.77 -3.15
C ASP A 122 2.60 -9.38 -2.61
N VAL A 123 1.72 -8.75 -1.83
CA VAL A 123 2.04 -7.48 -1.15
C VAL A 123 3.20 -7.65 -0.17
N CYS A 124 3.27 -8.77 0.57
CA CYS A 124 4.40 -9.05 1.46
C CYS A 124 5.73 -9.17 0.70
N GLU A 125 5.74 -9.74 -0.51
CA GLU A 125 6.95 -9.81 -1.34
C GLU A 125 7.41 -8.40 -1.78
N SER A 126 6.47 -7.52 -2.15
CA SER A 126 6.78 -6.12 -2.47
C SER A 126 7.41 -5.39 -1.27
N VAL A 127 6.81 -5.52 -0.08
CA VAL A 127 7.30 -4.87 1.14
C VAL A 127 8.65 -5.46 1.55
N LEU A 128 8.84 -6.77 1.42
CA LEU A 128 10.14 -7.42 1.68
C LEU A 128 11.23 -6.82 0.79
N TRP A 129 10.95 -6.63 -0.50
CA TRP A 129 11.89 -6.00 -1.44
C TRP A 129 12.26 -4.57 -1.02
N MET A 130 11.27 -3.77 -0.63
CA MET A 130 11.48 -2.39 -0.15
C MET A 130 12.32 -2.35 1.14
N HIS A 131 11.98 -3.20 2.12
CA HIS A 131 12.66 -3.26 3.42
C HIS A 131 14.08 -3.84 3.31
N SER A 132 14.36 -4.63 2.27
CA SER A 132 15.70 -5.19 1.98
C SER A 132 16.67 -4.18 1.37
N CYS A 133 16.18 -3.00 0.94
CA CYS A 133 17.03 -1.94 0.42
C CYS A 133 18.00 -1.40 1.48
N LYS A 134 19.10 -0.78 1.04
CA LYS A 134 20.05 -0.10 1.95
C LYS A 134 20.21 1.38 1.54
N PRO A 135 19.74 2.35 2.36
CA PRO A 135 18.89 2.15 3.55
C PRO A 135 17.51 1.60 3.19
N ALA A 136 16.84 0.97 4.17
CA ALA A 136 15.51 0.39 4.03
C ALA A 136 14.52 1.47 3.59
N ILE A 137 13.66 1.14 2.62
CA ILE A 137 12.62 2.03 2.12
C ILE A 137 11.31 1.68 2.81
N MET A 138 10.70 2.66 3.45
CA MET A 138 9.35 2.58 4.01
C MET A 138 8.36 3.12 2.99
N HIS A 139 7.27 2.40 2.76
CA HIS A 139 6.22 2.84 1.84
C HIS A 139 5.37 3.96 2.43
N ARG A 140 5.00 3.85 3.72
CA ARG A 140 4.20 4.79 4.52
C ARG A 140 2.75 5.06 4.07
N ASP A 141 2.36 4.61 2.88
CA ASP A 141 0.96 4.66 2.42
C ASP A 141 0.48 3.30 1.88
N LEU A 142 0.75 2.20 2.60
CA LEU A 142 0.23 0.88 2.24
C LEU A 142 -1.28 0.84 2.49
N LYS A 143 -2.05 0.62 1.43
CA LYS A 143 -3.51 0.54 1.45
C LYS A 143 -4.02 -0.25 0.24
N VAL A 144 -5.26 -0.75 0.30
CA VAL A 144 -5.83 -1.59 -0.77
C VAL A 144 -5.96 -0.86 -2.11
N GLU A 145 -6.05 0.47 -2.07
CA GLU A 145 -6.09 1.38 -3.22
C GLU A 145 -4.74 1.40 -3.97
N ASN A 146 -3.64 1.13 -3.27
CA ASN A 146 -2.28 1.11 -3.85
C ASN A 146 -1.84 -0.30 -4.29
N VAL A 147 -2.77 -1.26 -4.37
CA VAL A 147 -2.50 -2.62 -4.86
C VAL A 147 -3.23 -2.82 -6.18
N LEU A 148 -2.47 -3.05 -7.24
CA LEU A 148 -2.98 -3.30 -8.58
C LEU A 148 -2.98 -4.79 -8.92
N VAL A 149 -3.81 -5.18 -9.88
CA VAL A 149 -3.87 -6.52 -10.44
C VAL A 149 -3.35 -6.48 -11.87
N SER A 150 -2.26 -7.19 -12.14
CA SER A 150 -1.72 -7.34 -13.50
C SER A 150 -2.54 -8.33 -14.35
N ASP A 151 -2.25 -8.40 -15.65
CA ASP A 151 -2.96 -9.23 -16.62
C ASP A 151 -2.79 -10.75 -16.37
N ASP A 152 -1.64 -11.15 -15.82
CA ASP A 152 -1.35 -12.53 -15.42
C ASP A 152 -1.84 -12.85 -13.99
N GLY A 153 -2.54 -11.93 -13.35
CA GLY A 153 -3.16 -12.11 -12.03
C GLY A 153 -2.20 -11.92 -10.85
N ILE A 154 -1.00 -11.39 -11.08
CA ILE A 154 -0.06 -11.02 -10.01
C ILE A 154 -0.49 -9.69 -9.39
N TYR A 155 -0.45 -9.61 -8.05
CA TYR A 155 -0.71 -8.36 -7.35
C TYR A 155 0.57 -7.52 -7.23
N LYS A 156 0.45 -6.24 -7.55
CA LYS A 156 1.57 -5.30 -7.63
C LYS A 156 1.31 -4.07 -6.79
N LEU A 157 2.29 -3.71 -5.96
CA LEU A 157 2.26 -2.46 -5.21
C LEU A 157 2.60 -1.27 -6.12
N CYS A 158 1.90 -0.15 -5.94
CA CYS A 158 2.14 1.09 -6.66
C CYS A 158 2.15 2.30 -5.71
N ASP A 159 2.36 3.50 -6.27
CA ASP A 159 2.36 4.80 -5.59
C ASP A 159 3.41 4.95 -4.48
N TYR A 160 4.62 5.37 -4.89
CA TYR A 160 5.75 5.59 -4.01
C TYR A 160 5.93 7.05 -3.59
N GLY A 161 4.94 7.92 -3.82
CA GLY A 161 5.03 9.36 -3.56
C GLY A 161 5.30 9.70 -2.09
N SER A 162 4.85 8.82 -1.19
CA SER A 162 5.02 8.96 0.26
C SER A 162 6.20 8.18 0.84
N ALA A 163 6.88 7.41 0.01
CA ALA A 163 7.97 6.55 0.45
C ALA A 163 9.17 7.38 0.93
N THR A 164 9.84 6.89 1.97
CA THR A 164 11.06 7.51 2.51
C THR A 164 11.99 6.45 3.05
N THR A 165 13.17 6.84 3.52
CA THR A 165 14.12 5.91 4.15
C THR A 165 14.19 6.13 5.65
N VAL A 166 14.50 5.08 6.41
CA VAL A 166 14.65 5.16 7.87
C VAL A 166 15.67 6.24 8.25
N ASP A 167 16.83 6.26 7.57
CA ASP A 167 17.88 7.27 7.77
C ASP A 167 17.38 8.71 7.58
N THR A 168 16.43 8.94 6.66
CA THR A 168 15.87 10.29 6.45
C THR A 168 15.06 10.71 7.67
N VAL A 169 14.26 9.81 8.22
CA VAL A 169 13.46 10.09 9.43
C VAL A 169 14.36 10.27 10.64
N ASP A 170 15.35 9.39 10.84
CA ASP A 170 16.34 9.50 11.93
C ASP A 170 17.13 10.81 11.84
N SER A 171 17.48 11.25 10.63
CA SER A 171 18.13 12.55 10.42
C SER A 171 17.23 13.73 10.80
N ILE A 172 15.93 13.65 10.59
CA ILE A 172 14.98 14.72 10.96
C ILE A 172 14.84 14.77 12.50
N ILE A 173 14.70 13.61 13.13
CA ILE A 173 14.57 13.47 14.59
C ILE A 173 15.84 13.95 15.30
N SER A 174 17.02 13.51 14.86
CA SER A 174 18.31 13.89 15.47
C SER A 174 18.62 15.39 15.37
N GLN A 175 18.05 16.08 14.38
CA GLN A 175 18.14 17.53 14.22
C GLN A 175 17.06 18.30 15.01
N GLY A 176 16.20 17.61 15.76
CA GLY A 176 15.13 18.21 16.55
C GLY A 176 14.00 18.82 15.70
N ARG A 177 13.87 18.43 14.42
CA ARG A 177 12.89 19.01 13.48
C ARG A 177 11.54 18.26 13.51
N ILE A 178 10.99 18.07 14.70
CA ILE A 178 9.76 17.26 14.91
C ILE A 178 8.56 17.83 14.16
N GLU A 179 8.38 19.16 14.14
CA GLU A 179 7.27 19.80 13.41
C GLU A 179 7.31 19.49 11.89
N VAL A 180 8.50 19.35 11.31
CA VAL A 180 8.67 18.96 9.89
C VAL A 180 8.23 17.52 9.67
N LEU A 181 8.53 16.63 10.62
CA LEU A 181 8.11 15.24 10.57
C LEU A 181 6.58 15.11 10.71
N GLU A 182 5.97 15.89 11.61
CA GLU A 182 4.52 15.90 11.80
C GLU A 182 3.77 16.39 10.55
N ASP A 183 4.24 17.46 9.90
CA ASP A 183 3.68 17.96 8.64
C ASP A 183 3.85 16.93 7.50
N ASP A 184 5.01 16.30 7.41
CA ASP A 184 5.26 15.23 6.45
C ASP A 184 4.33 14.04 6.69
N ILE A 185 4.18 13.55 7.92
CA ILE A 185 3.25 12.46 8.25
C ILE A 185 1.81 12.85 7.92
N SER A 186 1.39 14.06 8.27
CA SER A 186 0.04 14.55 8.02
C SER A 186 -0.32 14.55 6.53
N THR A 187 0.65 14.91 5.67
CA THR A 187 0.44 15.03 4.22
C THR A 187 0.77 13.77 3.41
N GLN A 188 1.62 12.88 3.94
CA GLN A 188 2.13 11.70 3.23
C GLN A 188 1.55 10.37 3.73
N THR A 189 0.61 10.37 4.67
CA THR A 189 0.07 9.10 5.19
C THR A 189 -1.43 9.14 5.37
N THR A 190 -2.10 8.01 5.12
CA THR A 190 -3.54 7.86 5.34
C THR A 190 -3.82 7.55 6.82
N LEU A 191 -4.58 8.42 7.51
CA LEU A 191 -4.83 8.34 8.97
C LEU A 191 -5.26 6.94 9.45
N GLN A 192 -6.17 6.29 8.74
CA GLN A 192 -6.69 4.96 9.11
C GLN A 192 -5.64 3.83 9.06
N TYR A 193 -4.50 4.08 8.41
CA TYR A 193 -3.37 3.15 8.29
C TYR A 193 -2.16 3.59 9.11
N ARG A 194 -2.20 4.75 9.77
CA ARG A 194 -1.07 5.24 10.58
C ARG A 194 -0.85 4.35 11.79
N ALA A 195 0.42 4.03 12.02
CA ALA A 195 0.87 3.35 13.22
C ALA A 195 0.83 4.30 14.44
N PRO A 196 0.72 3.80 15.68
CA PRO A 196 0.69 4.61 16.91
C PRO A 196 1.83 5.63 17.03
N GLU A 197 3.05 5.25 16.64
CA GLU A 197 4.24 6.11 16.63
C GLU A 197 4.20 7.23 15.56
N LEU A 198 3.31 7.13 14.57
CA LEU A 198 3.03 8.19 13.60
C LEU A 198 1.84 9.07 14.04
N ILE A 199 1.01 8.60 14.96
CA ILE A 199 -0.05 9.42 15.58
C ILE A 199 0.52 10.33 16.65
N ASP A 200 1.39 9.79 17.51
CA ASP A 200 1.98 10.52 18.63
C ASP A 200 3.50 10.37 18.63
N VAL A 201 4.15 11.20 17.79
CA VAL A 201 5.62 11.26 17.68
C VAL A 201 6.27 11.73 18.98
N SER A 202 5.52 12.41 19.85
CA SER A 202 6.00 12.90 21.16
C SER A 202 6.26 11.76 22.16
N ARG A 203 5.80 10.53 21.88
CA ARG A 203 6.15 9.32 22.65
C ARG A 203 7.57 8.82 22.40
N HIS A 204 8.31 9.43 21.47
CA HIS A 204 9.69 9.09 21.13
C HIS A 204 9.89 7.59 20.82
N ARG A 205 8.86 6.95 20.25
CA ARG A 205 9.01 5.58 19.74
C ARG A 205 9.78 5.61 18.41
N PRO A 206 10.61 4.58 18.13
CA PRO A 206 11.30 4.50 16.86
C PRO A 206 10.32 4.49 15.69
N ILE A 207 10.56 5.32 14.68
CA ILE A 207 9.85 5.28 13.40
C ILE A 207 10.75 4.57 12.40
N SER A 208 10.42 3.32 12.12
CA SER A 208 11.19 2.43 11.23
C SER A 208 10.25 1.73 10.25
N GLU A 209 10.77 0.77 9.49
CA GLU A 209 9.99 -0.05 8.57
C GLU A 209 8.82 -0.82 9.23
N LYS A 210 8.79 -0.87 10.57
CA LYS A 210 7.67 -1.38 11.37
C LYS A 210 6.37 -0.58 11.20
N VAL A 211 6.41 0.66 10.71
CA VAL A 211 5.18 1.39 10.35
C VAL A 211 4.43 0.72 9.20
N ASP A 212 5.16 0.14 8.24
CA ASP A 212 4.56 -0.61 7.13
C ASP A 212 4.00 -1.94 7.62
N ILE A 213 4.62 -2.58 8.63
CA ILE A 213 4.07 -3.80 9.23
C ILE A 213 2.72 -3.54 9.88
N TRP A 214 2.57 -2.41 10.59
CA TRP A 214 1.25 -2.01 11.09
C TRP A 214 0.25 -1.81 9.95
N ALA A 215 0.63 -1.06 8.91
CA ALA A 215 -0.24 -0.80 7.77
C ALA A 215 -0.63 -2.09 7.01
N LEU A 216 0.25 -3.10 6.95
CA LEU A 216 -0.08 -4.44 6.46
C LEU A 216 -1.15 -5.14 7.32
N GLY A 217 -1.11 -4.97 8.64
CA GLY A 217 -2.17 -5.44 9.54
C GLY A 217 -3.53 -4.81 9.22
N ILE A 218 -3.54 -3.49 8.98
CA ILE A 218 -4.74 -2.76 8.56
C ILE A 218 -5.23 -3.22 7.19
N LEU A 219 -4.33 -3.36 6.22
CA LEU A 219 -4.63 -3.83 4.87
C LEU A 219 -5.24 -5.23 4.90
N LEU A 220 -4.65 -6.17 5.63
CA LEU A 220 -5.17 -7.53 5.77
C LEU A 220 -6.55 -7.55 6.45
N TYR A 221 -6.73 -6.74 7.49
CA TYR A 221 -8.03 -6.55 8.11
C TYR A 221 -9.06 -5.99 7.11
N LYS A 222 -8.68 -5.00 6.29
CA LYS A 222 -9.55 -4.41 5.27
C LYS A 222 -9.91 -5.41 4.17
N LEU A 223 -8.99 -6.25 3.71
CA LEU A 223 -9.29 -7.34 2.77
C LEU A 223 -10.33 -8.32 3.35
N CYS A 224 -10.25 -8.60 4.66
CA CYS A 224 -11.20 -9.47 5.34
C CYS A 224 -12.58 -8.81 5.51
N TYR A 225 -12.62 -7.60 6.07
CA TYR A 225 -13.84 -7.02 6.62
C TYR A 225 -14.39 -5.85 5.82
N TYR A 226 -13.66 -5.38 4.80
CA TYR A 226 -13.99 -4.25 3.93
C TYR A 226 -14.19 -2.93 4.70
N THR A 227 -13.62 -2.88 5.90
CA THR A 227 -13.53 -1.71 6.78
C THR A 227 -12.16 -1.78 7.44
N THR A 228 -11.67 -0.66 7.97
CA THR A 228 -10.44 -0.62 8.79
C THR A 228 -10.78 -0.93 10.25
N PRO A 229 -9.85 -1.45 11.06
CA PRO A 229 -10.13 -1.80 12.46
C PRO A 229 -10.43 -0.56 13.34
N PHE A 230 -10.12 0.64 12.84
CA PHE A 230 -10.26 1.91 13.54
C PHE A 230 -11.15 2.91 12.78
N GLU A 231 -12.12 2.45 12.00
CA GLU A 231 -12.95 3.26 11.09
C GLU A 231 -13.67 4.46 11.75
N GLU A 232 -14.02 4.36 13.04
CA GLU A 232 -14.56 5.49 13.83
C GLU A 232 -13.51 6.59 14.14
N ASN A 233 -12.29 6.46 13.61
CA ASN A 233 -11.23 7.46 13.55
C ASN A 233 -10.88 8.14 14.87
N SER A 234 -11.02 7.48 16.02
CA SER A 234 -10.38 8.00 17.22
C SER A 234 -8.90 7.62 17.17
N GLU A 235 -8.03 8.62 17.03
CA GLU A 235 -6.58 8.47 17.24
C GLU A 235 -6.29 7.71 18.55
N ILE A 236 -7.16 7.89 19.55
CA ILE A 236 -7.19 7.15 20.80
C ILE A 236 -7.27 5.63 20.59
N ASN A 237 -8.15 5.13 19.72
CA ASN A 237 -8.24 3.70 19.45
C ASN A 237 -6.97 3.16 18.78
N ILE A 238 -6.34 3.95 17.91
CA ILE A 238 -5.04 3.58 17.31
C ILE A 238 -3.97 3.51 18.40
N LEU A 239 -3.86 4.55 19.23
CA LEU A 239 -2.86 4.66 20.31
C LEU A 239 -2.98 3.57 21.39
N HIS A 240 -4.17 2.99 21.56
CA HIS A 240 -4.42 1.91 22.52
C HIS A 240 -4.70 0.56 21.85
N VAL A 241 -4.55 0.46 20.53
CA VAL A 241 -4.84 -0.75 19.74
C VAL A 241 -6.21 -1.35 20.05
N SER A 242 -7.21 -0.48 20.17
CA SER A 242 -8.58 -0.86 20.54
C SER A 242 -9.41 -1.13 19.28
N TYR A 243 -9.58 -2.41 18.95
CA TYR A 243 -10.45 -2.88 17.86
C TYR A 243 -11.04 -4.24 18.19
N THR A 244 -12.01 -4.68 17.39
CA THR A 244 -12.61 -6.02 17.51
C THR A 244 -12.75 -6.66 16.13
N PHE A 245 -12.75 -8.00 16.08
CA PHE A 245 -13.09 -8.71 14.85
C PHE A 245 -14.61 -8.84 14.72
N PRO A 246 -15.21 -8.46 13.56
CA PRO A 246 -16.62 -8.68 13.31
C PRO A 246 -17.02 -10.14 13.44
N LYS A 247 -18.24 -10.40 13.92
CA LYS A 247 -18.78 -11.77 14.01
C LYS A 247 -19.00 -12.41 12.63
N ALA A 248 -19.19 -11.60 11.59
CA ALA A 248 -19.34 -12.05 10.22
C ALA A 248 -18.68 -11.03 9.26
N PRO A 249 -18.10 -11.47 8.13
CA PRO A 249 -17.84 -12.87 7.76
C PRO A 249 -16.83 -13.56 8.69
N HIS A 250 -16.92 -14.89 8.79
CA HIS A 250 -16.01 -15.69 9.61
C HIS A 250 -14.73 -16.02 8.84
N TYR A 251 -13.57 -15.63 9.39
CA TYR A 251 -12.25 -16.05 8.94
C TYR A 251 -11.57 -16.90 10.02
N SER A 252 -10.52 -17.63 9.63
CA SER A 252 -9.80 -18.49 10.57
C SER A 252 -9.16 -17.70 11.70
N LEU A 253 -9.06 -18.34 12.88
CA LEU A 253 -8.33 -17.77 14.02
C LEU A 253 -6.86 -17.51 13.65
N ALA A 254 -6.28 -18.33 12.78
CA ALA A 254 -4.89 -18.16 12.35
C ALA A 254 -4.70 -16.87 11.52
N LEU A 255 -5.66 -16.50 10.67
CA LEU A 255 -5.66 -15.23 9.95
C LEU A 255 -5.85 -14.04 10.90
N GLN A 256 -6.78 -14.15 11.86
CA GLN A 256 -6.99 -13.12 12.89
C GLN A 256 -5.74 -12.92 13.75
N GLN A 257 -5.07 -14.01 14.13
CA GLN A 257 -3.81 -13.95 14.88
C GLN A 257 -2.68 -13.28 14.09
N LEU A 258 -2.62 -13.52 12.77
CA LEU A 258 -1.67 -12.82 11.90
C LEU A 258 -1.94 -11.31 11.91
N ILE A 259 -3.20 -10.88 11.75
CA ILE A 259 -3.58 -9.46 11.87
C ILE A 259 -3.16 -8.90 13.22
N SER A 260 -3.52 -9.56 14.32
CA SER A 260 -3.19 -9.10 15.67
C SER A 260 -1.69 -9.04 15.92
N SER A 261 -0.89 -9.94 15.35
CA SER A 261 0.56 -9.90 15.50
C SER A 261 1.19 -8.65 14.88
N MET A 262 0.60 -8.09 13.82
CA MET A 262 1.08 -6.86 13.18
C MET A 262 0.54 -5.60 13.86
N LEU A 263 -0.67 -5.67 14.42
CA LEU A 263 -1.30 -4.58 15.17
C LEU A 263 -0.85 -4.61 16.64
N GLN A 264 0.42 -4.32 16.88
CA GLN A 264 0.99 -4.14 18.22
C GLN A 264 1.32 -2.66 18.47
N GLU A 265 1.06 -2.18 19.68
CA GLU A 265 1.24 -0.77 20.04
C GLU A 265 2.72 -0.36 19.90
N ASN A 266 3.61 -1.19 20.44
CA ASN A 266 5.05 -1.02 20.38
C ASN A 266 5.60 -1.60 19.06
N PRO A 267 6.33 -0.82 18.25
CA PRO A 267 6.93 -1.29 17.00
C PRO A 267 7.86 -2.50 17.15
N ASP A 268 8.53 -2.64 18.30
CA ASP A 268 9.46 -3.75 18.55
C ASP A 268 8.75 -5.08 18.77
N ASP A 269 7.51 -5.04 19.24
CA ASP A 269 6.67 -6.23 19.44
C ASP A 269 6.02 -6.71 18.12
N ARG A 270 6.07 -5.88 17.06
CA ARG A 270 5.62 -6.27 15.72
C ARG A 270 6.65 -7.19 15.05
N PRO A 271 6.21 -8.21 14.30
CA PRO A 271 7.10 -9.02 13.49
C PRO A 271 7.81 -8.15 12.44
N ASN A 272 8.95 -8.61 11.92
CA ASN A 272 9.49 -8.08 10.67
C ASN A 272 8.78 -8.73 9.46
N ILE A 273 9.03 -8.20 8.27
CA ILE A 273 8.35 -8.67 7.05
C ILE A 273 8.66 -10.14 6.71
N GLU A 274 9.86 -10.64 7.02
CA GLU A 274 10.21 -12.05 6.81
C GLU A 274 9.36 -12.98 7.70
N GLN A 275 9.14 -12.59 8.96
CA GLN A 275 8.29 -13.31 9.90
C GLN A 275 6.82 -13.29 9.48
N VAL A 276 6.32 -12.14 9.01
CA VAL A 276 4.96 -12.02 8.44
C VAL A 276 4.81 -12.97 7.24
N LYS A 277 5.75 -12.90 6.29
CA LYS A 277 5.74 -13.74 5.09
C LYS A 277 5.74 -15.24 5.41
N LYS A 278 6.59 -15.67 6.35
CA LYS A 278 6.62 -17.07 6.81
C LYS A 278 5.24 -17.51 7.33
N ARG A 279 4.56 -16.65 8.10
CA ARG A 279 3.22 -16.95 8.62
C ARG A 279 2.17 -17.02 7.50
N VAL A 280 2.29 -16.20 6.46
CA VAL A 280 1.45 -16.26 5.26
C VAL A 280 1.65 -17.58 4.51
N GLU A 281 2.89 -18.03 4.34
CA GLU A 281 3.20 -19.32 3.72
C GLU A 281 2.60 -20.50 4.50
N GLU A 282 2.66 -20.48 5.83
CA GLU A 282 2.01 -21.47 6.70
C GLU A 282 0.49 -21.51 6.49
N LEU A 283 -0.16 -20.35 6.32
CA LEU A 283 -1.59 -20.26 6.02
C LEU A 283 -1.93 -20.83 4.64
N ARG A 284 -1.09 -20.62 3.62
CA ARG A 284 -1.28 -21.19 2.27
C ARG A 284 -1.23 -22.71 2.25
N MET A 285 -0.39 -23.31 3.10
CA MET A 285 -0.23 -24.76 3.21
C MET A 285 -1.29 -25.43 4.10
N SER A 286 -2.04 -24.65 4.88
CA SER A 286 -3.05 -25.19 5.80
C SER A 286 -4.30 -25.63 5.03
N PRO A 287 -4.80 -26.87 5.23
CA PRO A 287 -6.01 -27.33 4.55
C PRO A 287 -7.23 -26.48 4.99
N PRO A 288 -8.18 -26.20 4.09
CA PRO A 288 -9.36 -25.42 4.44
C PRO A 288 -10.10 -26.10 5.60
N THR A 289 -10.33 -25.35 6.67
CA THR A 289 -11.07 -25.82 7.84
C THR A 289 -12.45 -26.28 7.40
N LYS A 290 -12.70 -27.59 7.43
CA LYS A 290 -14.03 -28.15 7.19
C LYS A 290 -15.00 -27.48 8.16
N LYS A 291 -16.00 -26.76 7.64
CA LYS A 291 -17.13 -26.29 8.43
C LYS A 291 -17.69 -27.49 9.19
N LYS A 292 -17.57 -27.52 10.51
CA LYS A 292 -18.36 -28.44 11.33
C LYS A 292 -19.81 -28.02 11.13
N VAL A 293 -20.53 -28.74 10.26
CA VAL A 293 -21.98 -28.68 10.22
C VAL A 293 -22.43 -29.22 11.57
N LEU A 294 -22.80 -28.32 12.48
CA LEU A 294 -23.56 -28.69 13.66
C LEU A 294 -24.90 -29.20 13.14
N HIS A 295 -25.06 -30.51 13.03
CA HIS A 295 -26.37 -31.09 12.87
C HIS A 295 -27.19 -30.71 14.11
N PRO A 296 -28.33 -30.02 13.97
CA PRO A 296 -29.24 -29.86 15.09
C PRO A 296 -29.73 -31.25 15.46
N THR A 297 -29.33 -31.73 16.63
CA THR A 297 -29.94 -32.89 17.27
C THR A 297 -31.40 -32.53 17.55
N PHE A 298 -32.31 -33.01 16.70
CA PHE A 298 -33.73 -33.04 17.02
C PHE A 298 -33.91 -34.00 18.20
N ALA A 299 -34.06 -33.43 19.39
CA ALA A 299 -34.59 -34.15 20.53
C ALA A 299 -36.09 -34.41 20.27
N LEU A 300 -36.40 -35.63 19.85
CA LEU A 300 -37.76 -36.16 19.89
C LEU A 300 -38.14 -36.33 21.36
N TRP A 301 -39.06 -35.50 21.85
CA TRP A 301 -39.85 -35.79 23.03
C TRP A 301 -41.15 -36.43 22.56
N ASN A 302 -41.32 -37.71 22.88
CA ASN A 302 -42.62 -38.38 23.01
C ASN A 302 -42.84 -38.65 24.50
#